data_AF-A0A9E5YXD2-F1
#
_entry.id   AF-A0A9E5YXD2-F1
#
_cell.length_a   1.000
_cell.length_b   1.000
_cell.length_c   1.000
_cell.angle_alpha   90.00
_cell.angle_beta   90.00
_cell.angle_gamma   90.00
#
_symmetry.space_group_name_H-M   'P 1'
#
loop_
_entity.id
_entity.type
_entity.pdbx_description
1 polymer ?
#
loop_
_entity_poly.entity_id
_entity_poly.type
_entity_poly.pdbx_seq_one_letter_code
_entity_poly.pdbx_strand_id
1 'polypeptide(L)'
;MNSNPISESNKLFFGGLTQLGKKFSESISKKIIEFVEKNRDSIIQFQNYIDEIYRDFPEALKNIIQDLAYRGWYISKEMELPEITLLAEFITNKKYDKLDNYMCDVIESKLDQIEKEIIQKYPNRKKIIQSAFCAHKKGVYELSVPVFLIQADGICNELLRVHLYRKKNKKLLTAIAIEEYVSNVIMSALVEPLRNISGLNVSTDYKNQYPIILNRHEVIHGSDLNYCKKEKSFQTISLLYYLISVVYDAVKLKNKNNLTINK
;
A
#
# COMPACT_ATOMS: atom_id res chain seq x y z
N MET A 1 46.22 -19.91 -53.00
CA MET A 1 45.77 -18.65 -52.38
C MET A 1 44.33 -18.43 -52.78
N ASN A 2 43.37 -18.83 -51.94
CA ASN A 2 41.94 -18.64 -52.19
C ASN A 2 41.48 -17.40 -51.42
N SER A 3 41.33 -16.27 -52.11
CA SER A 3 40.60 -15.11 -51.60
C SER A 3 39.11 -15.44 -51.64
N ASN A 4 38.48 -15.51 -50.47
CA ASN A 4 37.09 -15.91 -50.31
C ASN A 4 36.17 -14.72 -50.66
N PRO A 5 35.36 -14.77 -51.75
CA PRO A 5 34.56 -13.65 -52.23
C PRO A 5 33.34 -13.32 -51.34
N ILE A 6 33.16 -14.08 -50.25
CA ILE A 6 32.05 -13.95 -49.28
C ILE A 6 32.33 -12.82 -48.26
N SER A 7 33.57 -12.34 -48.14
CA SER A 7 33.94 -11.35 -47.11
C SER A 7 33.60 -9.88 -47.45
N GLU A 8 33.55 -9.52 -48.74
CA GLU A 8 33.24 -8.15 -49.19
C GLU A 8 31.73 -7.92 -49.34
N SER A 9 30.98 -8.92 -49.82
CA SER A 9 29.52 -8.84 -49.94
C SER A 9 28.83 -8.71 -48.59
N ASN A 10 29.32 -9.40 -47.55
CA ASN A 10 28.83 -9.26 -46.18
C ASN A 10 29.17 -7.88 -45.57
N LYS A 11 30.36 -7.32 -45.81
CA LYS A 11 30.71 -5.96 -45.33
C LYS A 11 29.84 -4.86 -45.95
N LEU A 12 29.52 -4.99 -47.24
CA LEU A 12 28.60 -4.08 -47.95
C LEU A 12 27.15 -4.21 -47.44
N PHE A 13 26.69 -5.43 -47.16
CA PHE A 13 25.33 -5.68 -46.66
C PHE A 13 25.12 -5.20 -45.21
N PHE A 14 26.06 -5.48 -44.30
CA PHE A 14 26.03 -4.98 -42.92
C PHE A 14 26.29 -3.47 -42.82
N GLY A 15 27.12 -2.90 -43.71
CA GLY A 15 27.31 -1.45 -43.85
C GLY A 15 26.05 -0.71 -44.34
N GLY A 16 25.30 -1.32 -45.26
CA GLY A 16 24.01 -0.80 -45.72
C GLY A 16 22.92 -0.83 -44.65
N LEU A 17 22.83 -1.92 -43.87
CA LEU A 17 21.86 -2.06 -42.77
C LEU A 17 22.13 -1.07 -41.62
N THR A 18 23.40 -0.78 -41.32
CA THR A 18 23.78 0.21 -40.28
C THR A 18 23.51 1.65 -40.72
N GLN A 19 23.75 2.01 -41.99
CA GLN A 19 23.36 3.32 -42.53
C GLN A 19 21.84 3.49 -42.60
N LEU A 20 21.10 2.44 -42.98
CA LEU A 20 19.64 2.46 -43.03
C LEU A 20 19.05 2.62 -41.62
N GLY A 21 19.60 1.93 -40.63
CA GLY A 21 19.25 2.09 -39.22
C GLY A 21 19.51 3.49 -38.67
N LYS A 22 20.64 4.12 -39.07
CA LYS A 22 20.94 5.52 -38.73
C LYS A 22 19.96 6.51 -39.33
N LYS A 23 19.69 6.42 -40.64
CA LYS A 23 18.72 7.29 -41.32
C LYS A 23 17.30 7.11 -40.77
N PHE A 24 16.92 5.88 -40.43
CA PHE A 24 15.63 5.59 -39.82
C PHE A 24 15.51 6.21 -38.41
N SER A 25 16.56 6.06 -37.58
CA SER A 25 16.64 6.70 -36.26
C SER A 25 16.59 8.24 -36.34
N GLU A 26 17.33 8.84 -37.27
CA GLU A 26 17.33 10.29 -37.51
C GLU A 26 15.97 10.80 -37.99
N SER A 27 15.30 10.07 -38.88
CA SER A 27 13.97 10.42 -39.38
C SER A 27 12.89 10.32 -38.31
N ILE A 28 12.94 9.28 -37.45
CA ILE A 28 12.04 9.16 -36.30
C ILE A 28 12.29 10.28 -35.30
N SER A 29 13.56 10.55 -34.97
CA SER A 29 13.94 11.61 -34.03
C SER A 29 13.43 12.97 -34.51
N LYS A 30 13.58 13.27 -35.80
CA LYS A 30 13.08 14.51 -36.40
C LYS A 30 11.55 14.62 -36.33
N LYS A 31 10.82 13.54 -36.65
CA LYS A 31 9.35 13.52 -36.54
C LYS A 31 8.86 13.67 -35.10
N ILE A 32 9.57 13.10 -34.12
CA ILE A 32 9.26 13.28 -32.69
C ILE A 32 9.49 14.74 -32.29
N ILE A 33 10.60 15.34 -32.70
CA ILE A 33 10.90 16.76 -32.43
C ILE A 33 9.82 17.65 -33.06
N GLU A 34 9.49 17.45 -34.34
CA GLU A 34 8.43 18.21 -35.03
C GLU A 34 7.06 18.04 -34.35
N PHE A 35 6.74 16.83 -33.87
CA PHE A 35 5.52 16.58 -33.10
C PHE A 35 5.52 17.31 -31.75
N VAL A 36 6.63 17.25 -31.00
CA VAL A 36 6.78 17.93 -29.71
C VAL A 36 6.72 19.44 -29.88
N GLU A 37 7.39 19.99 -30.89
CA GLU A 37 7.36 21.43 -31.18
C GLU A 37 5.95 21.88 -31.59
N LYS A 38 5.28 21.13 -32.48
CA LYS A 38 3.92 21.44 -32.93
C LYS A 38 2.89 21.38 -31.81
N ASN A 39 3.09 20.51 -30.82
CA ASN A 39 2.18 20.34 -29.69
C ASN A 39 2.74 20.90 -28.38
N ARG A 40 3.79 21.74 -28.44
CA ARG A 40 4.54 22.19 -27.27
C ARG A 40 3.64 22.80 -26.21
N ASP A 41 2.76 23.72 -26.62
CA ASP A 41 1.87 24.42 -25.70
C ASP A 41 0.84 23.47 -25.08
N SER A 42 0.29 22.53 -25.85
CA SER A 42 -0.62 21.50 -25.32
C SER A 42 0.08 20.53 -24.36
N ILE A 43 1.33 20.15 -24.65
CA ILE A 43 2.16 19.33 -23.75
C ILE A 43 2.45 20.10 -22.46
N ILE A 44 2.80 21.38 -22.54
CA ILE A 44 3.04 22.23 -21.37
C ILE A 44 1.74 22.41 -20.55
N GLN A 45 0.61 22.64 -21.20
CA GLN A 45 -0.68 22.75 -20.51
C GLN A 45 -1.07 21.45 -19.80
N PHE A 46 -0.90 20.31 -20.47
CA PHE A 46 -1.12 19.00 -19.86
C PHE A 46 -0.18 18.77 -18.68
N GLN A 47 1.10 19.10 -18.84
CA GLN A 47 2.09 19.00 -17.75
C GLN A 47 1.68 19.87 -16.56
N ASN A 48 1.28 21.13 -16.78
CA ASN A 48 0.83 22.04 -15.72
C ASN A 48 -0.41 21.51 -14.99
N TYR A 49 -1.37 20.95 -15.73
CA TYR A 49 -2.56 20.33 -15.15
C TYR A 49 -2.21 19.11 -14.28
N ILE A 50 -1.29 18.28 -14.78
CA ILE A 50 -0.76 17.14 -14.02
C ILE A 50 -0.02 17.64 -12.77
N ASP A 51 0.83 18.64 -12.87
CA ASP A 51 1.59 19.21 -11.75
C ASP A 51 0.66 19.83 -10.68
N GLU A 52 -0.46 20.42 -11.09
CA GLU A 52 -1.50 20.93 -10.18
C GLU A 52 -2.18 19.79 -9.42
N ILE A 53 -2.59 18.72 -10.11
CA ILE A 53 -3.14 17.51 -9.46
C ILE A 53 -2.13 16.90 -8.49
N TYR A 54 -0.87 16.75 -8.91
CA TYR A 54 0.18 16.14 -8.09
C TYR A 54 0.53 16.96 -6.85
N ARG A 55 0.24 18.27 -6.84
CA ARG A 55 0.51 19.14 -5.70
C ARG A 55 -0.39 18.82 -4.51
N ASP A 56 -1.68 18.68 -4.76
CA ASP A 56 -2.69 18.55 -3.71
C ASP A 56 -3.06 17.07 -3.44
N PHE A 57 -2.84 16.20 -4.42
CA PHE A 57 -3.17 14.78 -4.32
C PHE A 57 -2.57 14.07 -3.11
N PRO A 58 -1.27 14.25 -2.74
CA PRO A 58 -0.70 13.55 -1.59
C PRO A 58 -1.36 13.90 -0.26
N GLU A 59 -1.72 15.17 -0.04
CA GLU A 59 -2.37 15.58 1.21
C GLU A 59 -3.83 15.11 1.24
N ALA A 60 -4.54 15.18 0.10
CA ALA A 60 -5.89 14.61 -0.02
C ALA A 60 -5.90 13.11 0.27
N LEU A 61 -4.95 12.36 -0.34
CA LEU A 61 -4.78 10.93 -0.14
C LEU A 61 -4.49 10.60 1.33
N LYS A 62 -3.57 11.35 1.95
CA LYS A 62 -3.22 11.21 3.37
C LYS A 62 -4.46 11.38 4.26
N ASN A 63 -5.27 12.41 4.03
CA ASN A 63 -6.50 12.66 4.81
C ASN A 63 -7.50 11.51 4.66
N ILE A 64 -7.73 11.02 3.42
CA ILE A 64 -8.62 9.88 3.17
C ILE A 64 -8.14 8.64 3.92
N ILE A 65 -6.85 8.31 3.84
CA ILE A 65 -6.26 7.15 4.50
C ILE A 65 -6.37 7.27 6.01
N GLN A 66 -6.15 8.47 6.54
CA GLN A 66 -6.26 8.74 7.96
C GLN A 66 -7.70 8.56 8.44
N ASP A 67 -8.70 9.06 7.70
CA ASP A 67 -10.13 8.91 8.01
C ASP A 67 -10.56 7.43 7.97
N LEU A 68 -10.10 6.67 6.97
CA LEU A 68 -10.32 5.22 6.91
C LEU A 68 -9.75 4.53 8.15
N ALA A 69 -8.52 4.87 8.54
CA ALA A 69 -7.87 4.29 9.71
C ALA A 69 -8.58 4.66 11.03
N TYR A 70 -9.16 5.88 11.15
CA TYR A 70 -10.04 6.24 12.29
C TYR A 70 -11.26 5.34 12.39
N ARG A 71 -11.75 4.81 11.28
CA ARG A 71 -12.87 3.87 11.22
C ARG A 71 -12.42 2.41 11.35
N GLY A 72 -11.11 2.14 11.49
CA GLY A 72 -10.55 0.80 11.62
C GLY A 72 -10.27 0.10 10.29
N TRP A 73 -10.34 0.82 9.17
CA TRP A 73 -10.05 0.29 7.84
C TRP A 73 -8.67 0.71 7.37
N TYR A 74 -7.93 -0.25 6.81
CA TYR A 74 -6.59 -0.02 6.30
C TYR A 74 -6.51 -0.44 4.84
N ILE A 75 -5.94 0.42 4.00
CA ILE A 75 -5.82 0.16 2.57
C ILE A 75 -4.59 -0.72 2.28
N SER A 76 -4.72 -1.60 1.31
CA SER A 76 -3.59 -2.39 0.79
C SER A 76 -2.95 -1.68 -0.40
N LYS A 77 -1.73 -2.09 -0.77
CA LYS A 77 -1.08 -1.59 -1.99
C LYS A 77 -1.83 -1.94 -3.29
N GLU A 78 -2.68 -2.96 -3.24
CA GLU A 78 -3.44 -3.46 -4.38
C GLU A 78 -4.75 -2.69 -4.59
N MET A 79 -5.05 -1.73 -3.70
CA MET A 79 -6.19 -0.85 -3.89
C MET A 79 -5.86 0.19 -4.95
N GLU A 80 -6.68 0.23 -6.00
CA GLU A 80 -6.47 1.14 -7.13
C GLU A 80 -7.04 2.54 -6.84
N LEU A 81 -6.56 3.54 -7.58
CA LEU A 81 -7.03 4.93 -7.44
C LEU A 81 -8.56 5.08 -7.55
N PRO A 82 -9.27 4.42 -8.47
CA PRO A 82 -10.73 4.51 -8.53
C PRO A 82 -11.42 4.03 -7.26
N GLU A 83 -10.90 2.98 -6.61
CA GLU A 83 -11.42 2.48 -5.34
C GLU A 83 -11.21 3.51 -4.22
N ILE A 84 -10.03 4.14 -4.16
CA ILE A 84 -9.74 5.21 -3.19
C ILE A 84 -10.65 6.42 -3.42
N THR A 85 -10.90 6.81 -4.68
CA THR A 85 -11.83 7.90 -5.01
C THR A 85 -13.26 7.59 -4.59
N LEU A 86 -13.72 6.34 -4.77
CA LEU A 86 -15.03 5.90 -4.31
C LEU A 86 -15.16 5.98 -2.78
N LEU A 87 -14.13 5.52 -2.06
CA LEU A 87 -14.07 5.62 -0.60
C LEU A 87 -14.09 7.08 -0.14
N ALA A 88 -13.37 7.96 -0.82
CA ALA A 88 -13.39 9.40 -0.55
C ALA A 88 -14.80 9.97 -0.72
N GLU A 89 -15.52 9.60 -1.80
CA GLU A 89 -16.91 10.02 -2.01
C GLU A 89 -17.81 9.58 -0.84
N PHE A 90 -17.65 8.34 -0.36
CA PHE A 90 -18.41 7.85 0.79
C PHE A 90 -18.12 8.64 2.06
N ILE A 91 -16.85 8.99 2.32
CA ILE A 91 -16.45 9.80 3.47
C ILE A 91 -17.05 11.21 3.37
N THR A 92 -16.84 11.89 2.25
CA THR A 92 -17.33 13.27 2.03
C THR A 92 -18.85 13.37 2.18
N ASN A 93 -19.58 12.38 1.67
CA ASN A 93 -21.04 12.34 1.74
C ASN A 93 -21.57 11.65 3.02
N LYS A 94 -20.70 11.29 3.97
CA LYS A 94 -21.04 10.59 5.22
C LYS A 94 -21.83 9.29 5.00
N LYS A 95 -21.63 8.62 3.85
CA LYS A 95 -22.25 7.33 3.49
C LYS A 95 -21.49 6.16 4.11
N TYR A 96 -21.36 6.19 5.43
CA TYR A 96 -20.46 5.30 6.16
C TYR A 96 -20.84 3.81 6.09
N ASP A 97 -22.13 3.48 6.11
CA ASP A 97 -22.56 2.09 5.97
C ASP A 97 -22.16 1.51 4.60
N LYS A 98 -22.15 2.35 3.54
CA LYS A 98 -21.69 1.93 2.22
C LYS A 98 -20.18 1.70 2.19
N LEU A 99 -19.43 2.54 2.91
CA LEU A 99 -17.99 2.39 3.07
C LEU A 99 -17.65 1.08 3.79
N ASP A 100 -18.31 0.82 4.92
CA ASP A 100 -18.04 -0.35 5.74
C ASP A 100 -18.42 -1.65 4.99
N ASN A 101 -19.55 -1.66 4.28
CA ASN A 101 -19.95 -2.78 3.43
C ASN A 101 -18.97 -3.01 2.27
N TYR A 102 -18.59 -1.95 1.56
CA TYR A 102 -17.63 -2.05 0.46
C TYR A 102 -16.28 -2.60 0.93
N MET A 103 -15.76 -2.10 2.08
CA MET A 103 -14.51 -2.61 2.64
C MET A 103 -14.63 -4.07 3.08
N CYS A 104 -15.77 -4.49 3.64
CA CYS A 104 -16.01 -5.91 3.94
C CYS A 104 -15.96 -6.75 2.65
N ASP A 105 -16.66 -6.34 1.59
CA ASP A 105 -16.72 -7.07 0.33
C ASP A 105 -15.33 -7.21 -0.32
N VAL A 106 -14.54 -6.13 -0.32
CA VAL A 106 -13.17 -6.13 -0.83
C VAL A 106 -12.30 -7.13 -0.07
N ILE A 107 -12.32 -7.11 1.26
CA ILE A 107 -11.50 -8.02 2.08
C ILE A 107 -12.00 -9.46 1.96
N GLU A 108 -13.31 -9.68 1.94
CA GLU A 108 -13.93 -11.00 1.81
C GLU A 108 -13.53 -11.66 0.48
N SER A 109 -13.57 -10.90 -0.62
CA SER A 109 -13.17 -11.40 -1.95
C SER A 109 -11.69 -11.80 -2.04
N LYS A 110 -10.83 -11.22 -1.18
CA LYS A 110 -9.38 -11.46 -1.16
C LYS A 110 -8.92 -12.34 0.01
N LEU A 111 -9.84 -12.89 0.81
CA LEU A 111 -9.51 -13.50 2.09
C LEU A 111 -8.45 -14.61 2.01
N ASP A 112 -8.59 -15.52 1.04
CA ASP A 112 -7.65 -16.63 0.84
C ASP A 112 -6.29 -16.17 0.30
N GLN A 113 -6.29 -15.14 -0.54
CA GLN A 113 -5.06 -14.51 -1.03
C GLN A 113 -4.30 -13.87 0.13
N ILE A 114 -4.98 -13.09 0.96
CA ILE A 114 -4.39 -12.42 2.13
C ILE A 114 -3.79 -13.46 3.08
N GLU A 115 -4.53 -14.54 3.40
CA GLU A 115 -4.02 -15.62 4.26
C GLU A 115 -2.73 -16.22 3.69
N LYS A 116 -2.73 -16.55 2.40
CA LYS A 116 -1.58 -17.14 1.70
C LYS A 116 -0.37 -16.21 1.71
N GLU A 117 -0.56 -14.93 1.45
CA GLU A 117 0.53 -13.94 1.43
C GLU A 117 1.16 -13.76 2.81
N ILE A 118 0.35 -13.69 3.88
CA ILE A 118 0.86 -13.58 5.24
C ILE A 118 1.72 -14.80 5.59
N ILE A 119 1.24 -16.01 5.27
CA ILE A 119 1.97 -17.26 5.54
C ILE A 119 3.27 -17.34 4.75
N GLN A 120 3.27 -16.89 3.49
CA GLN A 120 4.48 -16.87 2.67
C GLN A 120 5.54 -15.91 3.21
N LYS A 121 5.14 -14.73 3.67
CA LYS A 121 6.05 -13.73 4.24
C LYS A 121 6.50 -14.07 5.66
N TYR A 122 5.64 -14.74 6.44
CA TYR A 122 5.87 -15.07 7.87
C TYR A 122 5.60 -16.56 8.17
N PRO A 123 6.41 -17.48 7.63
CA PRO A 123 6.17 -18.93 7.78
C PRO A 123 6.16 -19.40 9.24
N ASN A 124 6.94 -18.77 10.12
CA ASN A 124 6.97 -19.09 11.56
C ASN A 124 5.63 -18.78 12.27
N ARG A 125 4.79 -17.91 11.68
CA ARG A 125 3.47 -17.54 12.21
C ARG A 125 2.34 -18.38 11.61
N LYS A 126 2.65 -19.26 10.65
CA LYS A 126 1.68 -20.03 9.85
C LYS A 126 0.57 -20.67 10.70
N LYS A 127 0.94 -21.45 11.70
CA LYS A 127 -0.04 -22.18 12.53
C LYS A 127 -1.05 -21.25 13.21
N ILE A 128 -0.57 -20.11 13.73
CA ILE A 128 -1.42 -19.14 14.44
C ILE A 128 -2.33 -18.41 13.44
N ILE A 129 -1.76 -17.95 12.32
CA ILE A 129 -2.50 -17.25 11.26
C ILE A 129 -3.61 -18.15 10.69
N GLN A 130 -3.28 -19.38 10.29
CA GLN A 130 -4.28 -20.34 9.76
C GLN A 130 -5.41 -20.61 10.78
N SER A 131 -5.08 -20.72 12.07
CA SER A 131 -6.08 -20.92 13.11
C SER A 131 -7.02 -19.71 13.23
N ALA A 132 -6.50 -18.49 13.15
CA ALA A 132 -7.29 -17.26 13.20
C ALA A 132 -8.18 -17.08 11.97
N PHE A 133 -7.68 -17.37 10.76
CA PHE A 133 -8.49 -17.36 9.54
C PHE A 133 -9.57 -18.45 9.55
N CYS A 134 -9.26 -19.64 10.05
CA CYS A 134 -10.24 -20.71 10.24
C CYS A 134 -11.35 -20.29 11.23
N ALA A 135 -10.99 -19.66 12.35
CA ALA A 135 -11.96 -19.11 13.30
C ALA A 135 -12.86 -18.04 12.65
N HIS A 136 -12.27 -17.10 11.90
CA HIS A 136 -13.02 -16.09 11.14
C HIS A 136 -14.02 -16.71 10.16
N LYS A 137 -13.55 -17.66 9.32
CA LYS A 137 -14.38 -18.37 8.33
C LYS A 137 -15.54 -19.14 8.97
N LYS A 138 -15.37 -19.59 10.22
CA LYS A 138 -16.41 -20.26 11.02
C LYS A 138 -17.30 -19.30 11.82
N GLY A 139 -17.08 -17.98 11.72
CA GLY A 139 -17.83 -16.99 12.48
C GLY A 139 -17.43 -16.87 13.96
N VAL A 140 -16.31 -17.46 14.36
CA VAL A 140 -15.82 -17.47 15.76
C VAL A 140 -14.94 -16.24 16.01
N TYR A 141 -15.58 -15.07 16.00
CA TYR A 141 -14.89 -13.77 16.02
C TYR A 141 -14.24 -13.42 17.36
N GLU A 142 -14.78 -13.95 18.46
CA GLU A 142 -14.22 -13.87 19.80
C GLU A 142 -12.81 -14.46 19.88
N LEU A 143 -12.48 -15.41 19.00
CA LEU A 143 -11.13 -15.98 18.88
C LEU A 143 -10.32 -15.33 17.76
N SER A 144 -10.92 -15.02 16.61
CA SER A 144 -10.17 -14.48 15.47
C SER A 144 -9.68 -13.05 15.72
N VAL A 145 -10.53 -12.17 16.24
CA VAL A 145 -10.22 -10.73 16.43
C VAL A 145 -9.02 -10.51 17.34
N PRO A 146 -8.96 -11.07 18.57
CA PRO A 146 -7.80 -10.87 19.45
C PRO A 146 -6.51 -11.44 18.86
N VAL A 147 -6.60 -12.60 18.19
CA VAL A 147 -5.43 -13.23 17.57
C VAL A 147 -4.91 -12.37 16.41
N PHE A 148 -5.77 -11.82 15.55
CA PHE A 148 -5.35 -10.92 14.49
C PHE A 148 -4.67 -9.66 15.04
N LEU A 149 -5.19 -9.05 16.10
CA LEU A 149 -4.57 -7.88 16.75
C LEU A 149 -3.18 -8.19 17.32
N ILE A 150 -3.01 -9.35 17.97
CA ILE A 150 -1.73 -9.79 18.51
C ILE A 150 -0.74 -10.10 17.38
N GLN A 151 -1.19 -10.75 16.30
CA GLN A 151 -0.33 -11.05 15.16
C GLN A 151 0.09 -9.78 14.41
N ALA A 152 -0.79 -8.77 14.31
CA ALA A 152 -0.44 -7.48 13.73
C ALA A 152 0.68 -6.78 14.53
N ASP A 153 0.61 -6.80 15.87
CA ASP A 153 1.68 -6.27 16.72
C ASP A 153 3.01 -7.01 16.50
N GLY A 154 2.96 -8.34 16.49
CA GLY A 154 4.14 -9.18 16.29
C GLY A 154 4.80 -8.97 14.92
N ILE A 155 3.99 -8.90 13.85
CA ILE A 155 4.47 -8.63 12.49
C ILE A 155 5.10 -7.24 12.41
N CYS A 156 4.47 -6.21 13.01
CA CYS A 156 5.04 -4.87 13.06
C CYS A 156 6.39 -4.85 13.79
N ASN A 157 6.52 -5.57 14.91
CA ASN A 157 7.78 -5.66 15.63
C ASN A 157 8.87 -6.38 14.83
N GLU A 158 8.53 -7.41 14.06
CA GLU A 158 9.49 -8.05 13.14
C GLU A 158 9.92 -7.11 12.00
N LEU A 159 8.99 -6.30 11.47
CA LEU A 159 9.26 -5.36 10.37
C LEU A 159 10.08 -4.14 10.81
N LEU A 160 9.65 -3.48 11.89
CA LEU A 160 10.12 -2.15 12.28
C LEU A 160 10.91 -2.15 13.59
N ARG A 161 11.09 -3.31 14.24
CA ARG A 161 11.74 -3.46 15.56
C ARG A 161 11.05 -2.67 16.68
N VAL A 162 9.80 -2.28 16.45
CA VAL A 162 8.94 -1.60 17.42
C VAL A 162 7.56 -2.23 17.39
N HIS A 163 6.96 -2.40 18.57
CA HIS A 163 5.57 -2.82 18.70
C HIS A 163 4.65 -1.76 18.11
N LEU A 164 3.64 -2.21 17.36
CA LEU A 164 2.73 -1.37 16.58
C LEU A 164 2.13 -0.26 17.44
N TYR A 165 1.82 -0.57 18.70
CA TYR A 165 1.03 0.30 19.55
C TYR A 165 1.83 0.99 20.66
N ARG A 166 3.17 0.82 20.65
CA ARG A 166 4.03 1.39 21.69
C ARG A 166 4.21 2.89 21.49
N LYS A 167 3.98 3.66 22.56
CA LYS A 167 4.17 5.11 22.60
C LYS A 167 5.36 5.49 23.50
N LYS A 168 6.03 6.59 23.18
CA LYS A 168 6.99 7.30 24.04
C LYS A 168 6.70 8.79 23.94
N ASN A 169 6.54 9.48 25.08
CA ASN A 169 6.20 10.90 25.14
C ASN A 169 4.97 11.26 24.26
N LYS A 170 3.91 10.45 24.34
CA LYS A 170 2.67 10.55 23.54
C LYS A 170 2.82 10.33 22.02
N LYS A 171 4.03 10.15 21.50
CA LYS A 171 4.29 9.81 20.09
C LYS A 171 4.40 8.29 19.90
N LEU A 172 3.89 7.79 18.78
CA LEU A 172 4.04 6.38 18.41
C LEU A 172 5.48 6.11 17.96
N LEU A 173 6.05 5.00 18.42
CA LEU A 173 7.40 4.62 17.98
C LEU A 173 7.41 4.16 16.52
N THR A 174 6.30 3.62 16.01
CA THR A 174 6.13 3.31 14.59
C THR A 174 6.24 4.54 13.71
N ALA A 175 5.76 5.70 14.18
CA ALA A 175 5.88 6.97 13.47
C ALA A 175 7.34 7.33 13.22
N ILE A 176 8.24 7.03 14.18
CA ILE A 176 9.67 7.30 14.05
C ILE A 176 10.33 6.23 13.18
N ALA A 177 10.01 4.95 13.43
CA ALA A 177 10.64 3.83 12.76
C ALA A 177 10.33 3.78 11.26
N ILE A 178 9.14 4.21 10.83
CA ILE A 178 8.73 4.12 9.43
C ILE A 178 9.41 5.16 8.52
N GLU A 179 9.84 6.31 9.07
CA GLU A 179 10.41 7.40 8.26
C GLU A 179 11.66 6.99 7.47
N GLU A 180 12.45 6.05 7.99
CA GLU A 180 13.63 5.52 7.28
C GLU A 180 13.29 4.87 5.94
N TYR A 181 12.06 4.38 5.80
CA TYR A 181 11.57 3.61 4.66
C TYR A 181 10.67 4.41 3.71
N VAL A 182 10.32 5.65 4.05
CA VAL A 182 9.50 6.52 3.20
C VAL A 182 10.33 7.02 2.02
N SER A 183 9.99 6.58 0.81
CA SER A 183 10.77 6.87 -0.41
C SER A 183 10.21 8.00 -1.27
N ASN A 184 8.91 8.32 -1.15
CA ASN A 184 8.23 9.35 -1.95
C ASN A 184 6.95 9.83 -1.24
N VAL A 185 6.33 10.88 -1.79
CA VAL A 185 5.13 11.53 -1.22
C VAL A 185 3.91 10.60 -1.14
N ILE A 186 3.74 9.69 -2.12
CA ILE A 186 2.63 8.72 -2.11
C ILE A 186 2.84 7.71 -0.97
N MET A 187 4.04 7.16 -0.84
CA MET A 187 4.39 6.24 0.25
C MET A 187 4.23 6.94 1.60
N SER A 188 4.59 8.21 1.70
CA SER A 188 4.37 9.02 2.91
C SER A 188 2.89 9.06 3.31
N ALA A 189 1.98 9.23 2.35
CA ALA A 189 0.54 9.17 2.61
C ALA A 189 0.07 7.76 2.99
N LEU A 190 0.57 6.72 2.30
CA LEU A 190 0.21 5.32 2.57
C LEU A 190 0.59 4.87 3.98
N VAL A 191 1.70 5.38 4.54
CA VAL A 191 2.17 4.99 5.88
C VAL A 191 1.57 5.84 7.01
N GLU A 192 0.69 6.79 6.70
CA GLU A 192 0.05 7.65 7.68
C GLU A 192 -0.59 6.89 8.86
N PRO A 193 -1.22 5.71 8.69
CA PRO A 193 -1.77 4.94 9.80
C PRO A 193 -0.73 4.49 10.84
N LEU A 194 0.56 4.42 10.48
CA LEU A 194 1.65 4.13 11.44
C LEU A 194 2.11 5.37 12.19
N ARG A 195 1.94 6.56 11.60
CA ARG A 195 2.23 7.85 12.26
C ARG A 195 1.15 8.20 13.27
N ASN A 196 -0.09 7.89 12.89
CA ASN A 196 -1.29 8.15 13.64
C ASN A 196 -2.08 6.84 13.72
N ILE A 197 -1.90 6.07 14.80
CA ILE A 197 -2.84 4.96 15.09
C ILE A 197 -4.13 5.57 15.61
N SER A 198 -4.99 5.81 14.63
CA SER A 198 -6.39 6.16 14.70
C SER A 198 -7.23 4.89 14.90
N GLY A 199 -8.33 4.99 15.66
CA GLY A 199 -9.18 3.86 16.03
C GLY A 199 -8.64 2.98 17.18
N LEU A 200 -7.62 2.15 16.93
CA LEU A 200 -7.24 1.08 17.87
C LEU A 200 -6.70 1.52 19.24
N ASN A 201 -6.27 2.78 19.38
CA ASN A 201 -5.64 3.36 20.57
C ASN A 201 -6.40 4.56 21.14
N VAL A 202 -7.67 4.71 20.75
CA VAL A 202 -8.48 5.88 21.09
C VAL A 202 -8.74 5.96 22.59
N SER A 203 -8.50 7.13 23.20
CA SER A 203 -8.96 7.43 24.56
C SER A 203 -10.49 7.47 24.58
N THR A 204 -11.09 7.18 25.74
CA THR A 204 -12.55 7.13 25.94
C THR A 204 -13.32 8.34 25.37
N ASP A 205 -12.68 9.50 25.23
CA ASP A 205 -13.30 10.75 24.77
C ASP A 205 -13.70 10.79 23.28
N TYR A 206 -13.05 9.99 22.42
CA TYR A 206 -13.34 9.97 20.98
C TYR A 206 -14.38 8.91 20.56
N LYS A 207 -14.88 8.09 21.50
CA LYS A 207 -16.02 7.17 21.26
C LYS A 207 -17.26 7.91 20.73
N ASN A 208 -17.40 9.19 21.07
CA ASN A 208 -18.54 10.02 20.65
C ASN A 208 -18.48 10.47 19.18
N GLN A 209 -17.31 10.46 18.53
CA GLN A 209 -17.18 10.87 17.12
C GLN A 209 -17.23 9.70 16.13
N TYR A 210 -16.81 8.50 16.55
CA TYR A 210 -16.81 7.31 15.71
C TYR A 210 -17.34 6.11 16.52
N PRO A 211 -18.63 5.77 16.40
CA PRO A 211 -19.28 4.75 17.23
C PRO A 211 -18.77 3.31 17.00
N ILE A 212 -17.91 3.11 15.98
CA ILE A 212 -17.47 1.82 15.48
C ILE A 212 -15.94 1.69 15.59
N ILE A 213 -15.32 2.19 16.67
CA ILE A 213 -13.88 2.02 16.88
C ILE A 213 -13.62 0.71 17.66
N LEU A 214 -12.84 -0.21 17.08
CA LEU A 214 -12.31 -1.36 17.82
C LEU A 214 -11.22 -0.87 18.77
N ASN A 215 -11.39 -0.94 20.10
CA ASN A 215 -10.32 -0.57 21.02
C ASN A 215 -9.54 -1.81 21.45
N ARG A 216 -8.31 -1.95 20.97
CA ARG A 216 -7.48 -3.12 21.26
C ARG A 216 -7.24 -3.36 22.75
N HIS A 217 -7.11 -2.30 23.56
CA HIS A 217 -6.83 -2.46 24.98
C HIS A 217 -8.07 -3.03 25.65
N GLU A 218 -9.25 -2.53 25.29
CA GLU A 218 -10.51 -3.06 25.81
C GLU A 218 -10.77 -4.50 25.35
N VAL A 219 -10.43 -4.85 24.09
CA VAL A 219 -10.54 -6.22 23.57
C VAL A 219 -9.59 -7.17 24.30
N ILE A 220 -8.30 -6.83 24.40
CA ILE A 220 -7.28 -7.71 24.99
C ILE A 220 -7.44 -7.81 26.51
N HIS A 221 -7.90 -6.76 27.19
CA HIS A 221 -8.22 -6.80 28.61
C HIS A 221 -9.64 -7.32 28.91
N GLY A 222 -10.43 -7.65 27.88
CA GLY A 222 -11.76 -8.22 28.01
C GLY A 222 -12.83 -7.28 28.55
N SER A 223 -12.61 -5.96 28.51
CA SER A 223 -13.61 -4.97 28.94
C SER A 223 -14.59 -4.58 27.83
N ASP A 224 -14.25 -4.80 26.56
CA ASP A 224 -15.20 -4.77 25.45
C ASP A 224 -15.70 -6.20 25.19
N LEU A 225 -17.02 -6.40 25.22
CA LEU A 225 -17.68 -7.68 24.93
C LEU A 225 -18.37 -7.68 23.56
N ASN A 226 -18.42 -6.54 22.88
CA ASN A 226 -19.14 -6.33 21.63
C ASN A 226 -18.25 -6.41 20.38
N TYR A 227 -16.97 -6.75 20.56
CA TYR A 227 -16.01 -6.85 19.45
C TYR A 227 -16.20 -8.09 18.56
N CYS A 228 -16.98 -9.07 19.01
CA CYS A 228 -17.16 -10.38 18.37
C CYS A 228 -18.08 -10.31 17.12
N LYS A 229 -17.77 -9.42 16.16
CA LYS A 229 -18.56 -9.19 14.94
C LYS A 229 -17.73 -9.41 13.67
N LYS A 230 -18.38 -9.82 12.58
CA LYS A 230 -17.75 -10.06 11.26
C LYS A 230 -16.94 -8.84 10.80
N GLU A 231 -17.56 -7.67 10.83
CA GLU A 231 -16.96 -6.39 10.46
C GLU A 231 -15.67 -6.12 11.24
N LYS A 232 -15.68 -6.32 12.56
CA LYS A 232 -14.48 -6.15 13.41
C LYS A 232 -13.37 -7.10 13.03
N SER A 233 -13.72 -8.33 12.70
CA SER A 233 -12.74 -9.28 12.19
C SER A 233 -12.16 -8.84 10.85
N PHE A 234 -12.96 -8.33 9.91
CA PHE A 234 -12.46 -7.78 8.65
C PHE A 234 -11.58 -6.54 8.85
N GLN A 235 -11.92 -5.63 9.76
CA GLN A 235 -11.07 -4.50 10.13
C GLN A 235 -9.68 -4.98 10.56
N THR A 236 -9.60 -5.98 11.44
CA THR A 236 -8.30 -6.55 11.87
C THR A 236 -7.55 -7.30 10.78
N ILE A 237 -8.26 -7.94 9.83
CA ILE A 237 -7.64 -8.56 8.65
C ILE A 237 -7.09 -7.47 7.72
N SER A 238 -7.81 -6.37 7.51
CA SER A 238 -7.35 -5.25 6.69
C SER A 238 -6.06 -4.64 7.26
N LEU A 239 -5.93 -4.54 8.59
CA LEU A 239 -4.69 -4.12 9.25
C LEU A 239 -3.53 -5.07 8.96
N LEU A 240 -3.75 -6.39 9.11
CA LEU A 240 -2.72 -7.38 8.80
C LEU A 240 -2.28 -7.26 7.34
N TYR A 241 -3.25 -7.11 6.45
CA TYR A 241 -2.98 -7.00 5.03
C TYR A 241 -2.23 -5.71 4.68
N TYR A 242 -2.57 -4.59 5.29
CA TYR A 242 -1.81 -3.34 5.20
C TYR A 242 -0.35 -3.53 5.63
N LEU A 243 -0.09 -4.18 6.76
CA LEU A 243 1.28 -4.43 7.23
C LEU A 243 2.08 -5.27 6.22
N ILE A 244 1.49 -6.33 5.66
CA ILE A 244 2.20 -7.24 4.77
C ILE A 244 2.28 -6.78 3.31
N SER A 245 1.44 -5.82 2.90
CA SER A 245 1.42 -5.27 1.56
C SER A 245 2.14 -3.91 1.48
N VAL A 246 1.77 -2.94 2.30
CA VAL A 246 2.33 -1.57 2.25
C VAL A 246 3.64 -1.50 3.03
N VAL A 247 3.62 -1.84 4.32
CA VAL A 247 4.77 -1.64 5.22
C VAL A 247 5.91 -2.57 4.88
N TYR A 248 5.62 -3.85 4.64
CA TYR A 248 6.62 -4.83 4.20
C TYR A 248 7.31 -4.38 2.90
N ASP A 249 6.57 -3.88 1.92
CA ASP A 249 7.15 -3.47 0.64
C ASP A 249 7.99 -2.21 0.78
N ALA A 250 7.58 -1.23 1.60
CA ALA A 250 8.38 -0.05 1.93
C ALA A 250 9.75 -0.46 2.50
N VAL A 251 9.76 -1.38 3.48
CA VAL A 251 10.99 -1.92 4.09
C VAL A 251 11.84 -2.68 3.07
N LYS A 252 11.22 -3.55 2.25
CA LYS A 252 11.94 -4.37 1.27
C LYS A 252 12.56 -3.55 0.15
N LEU A 253 11.87 -2.53 -0.37
CA LEU A 253 12.37 -1.65 -1.43
C LEU A 253 13.62 -0.91 -0.98
N LYS A 254 13.63 -0.36 0.24
CA LYS A 254 14.80 0.32 0.81
C LYS A 254 16.00 -0.63 0.93
N ASN A 255 15.79 -1.82 1.46
CA ASN A 255 16.85 -2.82 1.63
C ASN A 255 17.47 -3.25 0.28
N LYS A 256 16.65 -3.37 -0.77
CA LYS A 256 17.13 -3.68 -2.13
C LYS A 256 18.00 -2.55 -2.71
N ASN A 257 17.60 -1.31 -2.50
CA ASN A 257 18.37 -0.15 -2.98
C ASN A 257 19.73 -0.04 -2.28
N ASN A 258 19.79 -0.29 -0.97
CA ASN A 258 21.04 -0.29 -0.22
C ASN A 258 22.03 -1.38 -0.68
N LEU A 259 21.53 -2.55 -1.11
CA LEU A 259 22.36 -3.64 -1.68
C LEU A 259 22.89 -3.34 -3.09
N THR A 260 22.26 -2.41 -3.81
CA THR A 260 22.64 -2.06 -5.19
C THR A 260 23.66 -0.92 -5.22
N ILE A 261 23.68 -0.06 -4.20
CA ILE A 261 24.63 1.06 -4.06
C ILE A 261 26.00 0.59 -3.52
N ASN A 262 26.03 -0.55 -2.82
CA ASN A 262 27.25 -1.14 -2.25
C ASN A 262 27.91 -2.20 -3.16
N LYS A 263 27.57 -2.24 -4.45
CA LYS A 263 28.19 -3.08 -5.48
C LYS A 263 28.77 -2.19 -6.57
#